data_AF-A0A1E8CM11-F1
#
_entry.id   AF-A0A1E8CM11-F1
#
_cell.length_a   1.000
_cell.length_b   1.000
_cell.length_c   1.000
_cell.angle_alpha   90.00
_cell.angle_beta   90.00
_cell.angle_gamma   90.00
#
_symmetry.space_group_name_H-M   'P 1'
#
loop_
_entity.id
_entity.type
_entity.pdbx_description
1 polymer ?
#
loop_
_entity_poly.entity_id
_entity_poly.type
_entity_poly.pdbx_seq_one_letter_code
_entity_poly.pdbx_strand_id
1 'polypeptide(L)'
;MKSITYIAPHKTALTVAVLLAIASLIFIIPMAILLSLVTPEGAGLPIGMMLAMPIIYFVMGYLSTALMAWIYNKVANYTGGITFKISE
;
A
#
# COMPACT_ATOMS: atom_id res chain seq x y z
N MET A 1 8.71 -26.76 12.73
CA MET A 1 8.73 -25.35 12.26
C MET A 1 7.29 -24.92 12.06
N LYS A 2 6.93 -23.65 12.31
CA LYS A 2 5.56 -23.16 12.11
C LYS A 2 5.43 -22.60 10.69
N SER A 3 4.28 -22.76 10.06
CA SER A 3 4.03 -22.26 8.71
C SER A 3 2.78 -21.41 8.69
N ILE A 4 2.86 -20.27 8.00
CA ILE A 4 1.68 -19.46 7.67
C ILE A 4 1.05 -20.12 6.45
N THR A 5 -0.17 -20.62 6.60
CA THR A 5 -0.94 -21.25 5.50
C THR A 5 -2.13 -20.40 5.08
N TYR A 6 -2.46 -19.37 5.87
CA TYR A 6 -3.57 -18.48 5.62
C TYR A 6 -3.24 -17.03 6.01
N ILE A 7 -3.56 -16.11 5.12
CA ILE A 7 -3.52 -14.67 5.33
C ILE A 7 -4.94 -14.12 5.10
N ALA A 8 -5.50 -13.42 6.09
CA ALA A 8 -6.85 -12.86 6.03
C ALA A 8 -6.91 -11.70 5.00
N PRO A 9 -7.51 -11.88 3.81
CA PRO A 9 -7.30 -10.95 2.70
C PRO A 9 -7.75 -9.52 3.01
N HIS A 10 -8.95 -9.37 3.58
CA HIS A 10 -9.51 -8.05 3.89
C HIS A 10 -8.69 -7.32 4.97
N LYS A 11 -8.33 -8.00 6.07
CA LYS A 11 -7.61 -7.37 7.17
C LYS A 11 -6.19 -6.99 6.78
N THR A 12 -5.49 -7.87 6.07
CA THR A 12 -4.15 -7.58 5.55
C THR A 12 -4.18 -6.45 4.53
N ALA A 13 -5.13 -6.49 3.59
CA ALA A 13 -5.27 -5.44 2.58
C ALA A 13 -5.57 -4.07 3.17
N LEU A 14 -6.47 -3.98 4.15
CA LEU A 14 -6.78 -2.72 4.82
C LEU A 14 -5.55 -2.15 5.52
N THR A 15 -4.83 -2.97 6.30
CA THR A 15 -3.62 -2.52 7.00
C THR A 15 -2.56 -2.02 6.02
N VAL A 16 -2.26 -2.79 4.96
CA VAL A 16 -1.24 -2.42 3.98
C VAL A 16 -1.66 -1.17 3.19
N ALA A 17 -2.93 -1.06 2.78
CA ALA A 17 -3.45 0.10 2.08
C ALA A 17 -3.35 1.40 2.89
N VAL A 18 -3.69 1.34 4.19
CA VAL A 18 -3.53 2.48 5.10
C VAL A 18 -2.06 2.87 5.22
N LEU A 19 -1.16 1.89 5.40
CA LEU A 19 0.28 2.15 5.48
C LEU A 19 0.82 2.80 4.20
N LEU A 20 0.41 2.32 3.02
CA LEU A 20 0.82 2.91 1.74
C LEU A 20 0.28 4.33 1.54
N ALA A 21 -0.97 4.58 1.93
CA ALA A 21 -1.55 5.92 1.87
C ALA A 21 -0.81 6.90 2.78
N ILE A 22 -0.52 6.50 4.02
CA ILE A 22 0.28 7.30 4.97
C ILE A 22 1.69 7.53 4.43
N ALA A 23 2.34 6.48 3.93
CA ALA A 23 3.67 6.60 3.34
C ALA A 23 3.67 7.57 2.15
N SER A 24 2.65 7.53 1.29
CA SER A 24 2.54 8.45 0.15
C SER A 24 2.43 9.92 0.58
N LEU A 25 1.75 10.22 1.69
CA LEU A 25 1.63 11.58 2.22
C LEU A 25 2.98 12.15 2.64
N ILE A 26 3.87 11.32 3.20
CA ILE A 26 5.22 11.72 3.59
C ILE A 26 6.01 12.26 2.40
N PHE A 27 5.77 11.75 1.19
CA PHE A 27 6.42 12.22 -0.03
C PHE A 27 5.65 13.36 -0.73
N ILE A 28 4.32 13.26 -0.78
CA ILE A 28 3.48 14.21 -1.51
C ILE A 28 3.47 15.58 -0.85
N ILE A 29 3.43 15.66 0.49
CA ILE A 29 3.35 16.94 1.18
C ILE A 29 4.61 17.79 0.95
N PRO A 30 5.84 17.29 1.17
CA PRO A 30 7.05 18.05 0.85
C PRO A 30 7.15 18.41 -0.63
N MET A 31 6.78 17.49 -1.52
CA MET A 31 6.80 17.74 -2.97
C MET A 31 5.80 18.84 -3.36
N ALA A 32 4.60 18.86 -2.78
CA ALA A 32 3.60 19.89 -3.03
C ALA A 32 4.10 21.27 -2.58
N ILE A 33 4.72 21.34 -1.40
CA ILE A 33 5.32 22.59 -0.88
C ILE A 33 6.43 23.05 -1.82
N LEU A 34 7.37 22.18 -2.18
CA LEU A 34 8.48 22.53 -3.07
C LEU A 34 7.98 23.02 -4.43
N LEU A 35 7.06 22.31 -5.06
CA LEU A 35 6.48 22.71 -6.35
C LEU A 35 5.80 24.07 -6.24
N SER A 36 5.02 24.33 -5.18
CA SER A 36 4.36 25.63 -4.98
C SER A 36 5.32 26.82 -4.90
N LEU A 37 6.58 26.59 -4.50
CA LEU A 37 7.61 27.62 -4.41
C LEU A 37 8.37 27.85 -5.72
N VAL A 38 8.41 26.85 -6.61
CA VAL A 38 9.22 26.92 -7.85
C VAL A 38 8.42 27.04 -9.14
N THR A 39 7.13 26.65 -9.15
CA THR A 39 6.30 26.74 -10.35
C THR A 39 5.63 28.11 -10.47
N PRO A 40 5.70 28.77 -11.64
CA PRO A 40 4.94 29.99 -11.91
C PRO A 40 3.44 29.80 -11.69
N GLU A 41 2.75 30.86 -11.27
CA GLU A 41 1.29 30.84 -11.07
C GLU A 41 0.59 30.31 -12.34
N GLY A 42 -0.26 29.29 -12.17
CA GLY A 42 -1.02 28.68 -13.26
C GLY A 42 -0.31 27.56 -14.04
N ALA A 43 0.98 27.30 -13.79
CA ALA A 43 1.75 26.26 -14.50
C ALA A 43 1.93 24.95 -13.70
N GLY A 44 1.44 24.89 -12.47
CA GLY A 44 1.57 23.73 -11.57
C GLY A 44 0.46 22.70 -11.70
N LEU A 45 0.74 21.47 -11.23
CA LEU A 45 -0.27 20.42 -11.06
C LEU A 45 -1.33 20.89 -10.06
N PRO A 46 -2.64 20.73 -10.34
CA PRO A 46 -3.68 21.16 -9.40
C PRO A 46 -3.50 20.46 -8.04
N ILE A 47 -3.47 21.22 -6.94
CA ILE A 47 -3.31 20.69 -5.58
C ILE A 47 -4.37 19.60 -5.29
N GLY A 48 -5.59 19.76 -5.81
CA GLY A 48 -6.64 18.74 -5.72
C GLY A 48 -6.26 17.39 -6.34
N MET A 49 -5.49 17.39 -7.44
CA MET A 49 -4.99 16.15 -8.06
C MET A 49 -3.87 15.51 -7.22
N MET A 50 -3.03 16.31 -6.56
CA MET A 50 -2.02 15.81 -5.63
C MET A 50 -2.65 15.17 -4.38
N LEU A 51 -3.74 15.75 -3.87
CA LEU A 51 -4.49 15.19 -2.73
C LEU A 51 -5.29 13.93 -3.09
N ALA A 52 -5.57 13.70 -4.37
CA ALA A 52 -6.20 12.45 -4.83
C ALA A 52 -5.22 11.27 -4.81
N MET A 53 -3.91 11.51 -4.90
CA MET A 53 -2.91 10.44 -4.96
C MET A 53 -2.93 9.49 -3.75
N PRO A 54 -2.96 9.94 -2.48
CA PRO A 54 -3.07 9.04 -1.33
C PRO A 54 -4.31 8.14 -1.39
N ILE A 55 -5.43 8.64 -1.92
CA ILE A 55 -6.65 7.87 -2.12
C ILE A 55 -6.43 6.79 -3.18
N ILE A 56 -5.76 7.13 -4.29
CA ILE A 56 -5.39 6.16 -5.32
C ILE A 56 -4.46 5.09 -4.73
N TYR A 57 -3.42 5.48 -3.98
CA TYR A 57 -2.51 4.55 -3.31
C TYR A 57 -3.24 3.64 -2.32
N PHE A 58 -4.22 4.16 -1.58
CA PHE A 58 -5.07 3.37 -0.71
C PHE A 58 -5.87 2.32 -1.51
N VAL A 59 -6.61 2.74 -2.54
CA VAL A 59 -7.47 1.85 -3.32
C VAL A 59 -6.64 0.79 -4.05
N MET A 60 -5.58 1.21 -4.74
CA MET A 60 -4.70 0.30 -5.47
C MET A 60 -3.94 -0.64 -4.52
N GLY A 61 -3.44 -0.12 -3.41
CA GLY A 61 -2.79 -0.91 -2.36
C GLY A 61 -3.73 -1.95 -1.75
N TYR A 62 -4.98 -1.58 -1.50
CA TYR A 62 -6.00 -2.48 -0.99
C TYR A 62 -6.31 -3.60 -1.99
N LEU A 63 -6.66 -3.25 -3.23
CA LEU A 63 -7.06 -4.23 -4.24
C LEU A 63 -5.93 -5.21 -4.57
N SER A 64 -4.71 -4.69 -4.76
CA SER A 64 -3.53 -5.52 -5.04
C SER A 64 -3.20 -6.45 -3.87
N THR A 65 -3.20 -5.94 -2.63
CA THR A 65 -2.89 -6.76 -1.44
C THR A 65 -3.97 -7.81 -1.19
N ALA A 66 -5.25 -7.45 -1.34
CA ALA A 66 -6.36 -8.40 -1.17
C ALA A 66 -6.27 -9.54 -2.19
N LEU A 67 -5.99 -9.20 -3.45
CA LEU A 67 -5.78 -10.16 -4.52
C LEU A 67 -4.59 -11.07 -4.21
N MET A 68 -3.45 -10.51 -3.82
CA MET A 68 -2.26 -11.30 -3.51
C MET A 68 -2.43 -12.21 -2.29
N ALA A 69 -3.11 -11.76 -1.24
CA ALA A 69 -3.43 -12.59 -0.08
C ALA A 69 -4.38 -13.75 -0.46
N TRP A 70 -5.35 -13.49 -1.35
CA TRP A 70 -6.21 -14.54 -1.88
C TRP A 70 -5.43 -15.57 -2.72
N ILE A 71 -4.57 -15.10 -3.64
CA ILE A 71 -3.69 -15.97 -4.44
C ILE A 71 -2.78 -16.79 -3.51
N TYR A 72 -2.17 -16.16 -2.51
CA TYR A 72 -1.33 -16.81 -1.52
C TYR A 72 -2.04 -17.98 -0.85
N ASN A 73 -3.28 -17.78 -0.36
CA ASN A 73 -4.04 -18.84 0.29
C ASN A 73 -4.31 -20.02 -0.64
N LYS A 74 -4.49 -19.78 -1.95
CA LYS A 74 -4.65 -20.85 -2.95
C LYS A 74 -3.34 -21.60 -3.15
N VAL A 75 -2.22 -20.89 -3.33
CA VAL A 75 -0.90 -21.48 -3.53
C VAL A 75 -0.43 -22.25 -2.29
N ALA A 76 -0.69 -21.73 -1.09
CA ALA A 76 -0.30 -22.34 0.17
C ALA A 76 -0.92 -23.73 0.39
N ASN A 77 -2.10 -24.00 -0.18
CA ASN A 77 -2.70 -25.34 -0.15
C ASN A 77 -1.89 -26.39 -0.91
N TYR A 78 -1.07 -25.96 -1.88
CA TYR A 78 -0.21 -26.85 -2.67
C TYR A 78 1.23 -26.87 -2.18
N THR A 79 1.73 -25.76 -1.61
CA THR A 79 3.14 -25.62 -1.23
C THR A 79 3.41 -25.79 0.27
N GLY A 80 2.37 -25.86 1.11
CA GLY A 80 2.51 -25.90 2.57
C GLY A 80 2.74 -24.52 3.22
N GLY A 81 2.70 -23.44 2.43
CA GLY A 81 2.81 -22.06 2.93
C GLY A 81 4.23 -21.62 3.30
N ILE A 82 4.34 -20.43 3.91
CA ILE A 82 5.65 -19.87 4.30
C ILE A 82 6.04 -20.39 5.68
N THR A 83 7.15 -21.11 5.76
CA THR A 83 7.67 -21.67 7.01
C THR A 83 8.62 -20.68 7.69
N PHE A 84 8.48 -20.52 9.01
CA PHE A 84 9.30 -19.63 9.80
C PHE A 84 9.75 -20.28 11.13
N LYS A 85 10.86 -19.78 11.66
CA LYS A 85 11.39 -20.12 12.98
C LYS A 85 11.26 -18.89 13.87
N ILE A 86 10.68 -19.06 15.06
CA ILE A 86 10.71 -18.04 16.09
C ILE A 86 12.02 -18.23 16.85
N SER A 87 12.88 -17.21 16.88
CA SER A 87 14.03 -17.20 17.79
C SER A 87 13.55 -16.61 19.11
N GLU A 88 13.85 -17.28 20.21
CA GLU A 88 13.77 -16.71 21.57
C GLU A 88 14.91 -15.72 21.79
#